data_AF-A0A978T9U5-F1
#
_entry.id   AF-A0A978T9U5-F1
#
_cell.length_a   1.000
_cell.length_b   1.000
_cell.length_c   1.000
_cell.angle_alpha   90.00
_cell.angle_beta   90.00
_cell.angle_gamma   90.00
#
_symmetry.space_group_name_H-M   'P 1'
#
loop_
_entity.id
_entity.type
_entity.pdbx_description
1 polymer ?
#
loop_
_entity_poly.entity_id
_entity_poly.type
_entity_poly.pdbx_seq_one_letter_code
_entity_poly.pdbx_strand_id
1 'polypeptide(L)' 'FRERVWKRTCERAGIEYRPPYTSRHTLLSHGIEYEGWSLPQAAQIAGHASTRMVAETYGHMINPPKLPEF' A
#
# COMPACT_ATOMS: atom_id res chain seq x y z
N PHE A 1 4.76 15.38 13.77
CA PHE A 1 4.80 13.90 13.71
C PHE A 1 6.11 13.38 13.08
N ARG A 2 6.42 13.69 11.81
CA ARG A 2 7.65 13.27 11.11
C ARG A 2 8.95 13.38 11.93
N GLU A 3 9.40 14.60 12.24
CA GLU A 3 10.70 14.83 12.90
C GLU A 3 10.74 14.33 14.35
N ARG A 4 9.65 14.59 15.09
CA ARG A 4 9.63 14.39 16.55
C ARG A 4 9.35 12.96 16.97
N VAL A 5 8.61 12.20 16.14
CA VAL A 5 8.17 10.84 16.46
C VAL A 5 8.79 9.88 15.46
N TRP A 6 8.38 9.96 14.19
CA TRP A 6 8.72 8.93 13.21
C TRP A 6 10.22 8.78 12.96
N LYS A 7 10.92 9.89 12.70
CA LYS A 7 12.37 9.87 12.46
C LYS A 7 13.15 9.29 13.65
N ARG A 8 12.77 9.68 14.87
CA ARG A 8 13.36 9.14 16.11
C ARG A 8 13.02 7.67 16.31
N THR A 9 11.82 7.23 15.93
CA THR A 9 11.44 5.82 15.98
C THR A 9 12.29 4.99 15.01
N CYS A 10 12.47 5.46 13.76
CA CYS A 10 13.34 4.79 12.79
C CYS A 10 14.78 4.69 13.30
N GLU A 11 15.32 5.78 13.84
CA GLU A 11 16.67 5.82 14.42
C GLU A 11 16.83 4.83 15.59
N ARG A 12 15.87 4.82 16.52
CA ARG A 12 15.86 3.88 17.66
C ARG A 12 15.72 2.42 17.23
N ALA A 13 14.99 2.16 16.16
CA ALA A 13 14.82 0.83 15.59
C ALA A 13 16.00 0.40 14.69
N GLY A 14 16.99 1.28 14.47
CA GLY A 14 18.14 1.00 13.61
C GLY A 14 17.78 0.85 12.12
N ILE A 15 16.65 1.41 11.68
CA ILE A 15 16.20 1.32 10.29
C ILE A 15 16.40 2.65 9.56
N GLU A 16 16.66 2.56 8.25
CA GLU A 16 16.73 3.73 7.37
C GLU A 16 15.42 4.52 7.44
N TYR A 17 15.53 5.84 7.63
CA TYR A 17 14.37 6.71 7.60
C TYR A 17 13.68 6.65 6.22
N ARG A 18 12.39 6.33 6.22
CA ARG A 18 11.50 6.50 5.07
C ARG A 18 10.34 7.40 5.46
N PRO A 19 9.84 8.29 4.58
CA PRO A 19 8.67 9.09 4.87
C PRO A 19 7.47 8.22 5.30
N PRO A 20 6.67 8.62 6.31
CA PRO A 20 5.53 7.82 6.76
C PRO A 20 4.54 7.45 5.65
N TYR A 21 4.40 8.33 4.65
CA TYR A 21 3.53 8.10 3.50
C TYR A 21 3.99 6.90 2.66
N THR A 22 5.30 6.65 2.58
CA THR A 22 5.84 5.46 1.92
C THR A 22 5.41 4.19 2.63
N SER A 23 5.37 4.17 3.97
CA SER A 23 4.91 3.02 4.74
C SER A 23 3.44 2.68 4.45
N ARG A 24 2.58 3.70 4.26
CA ARG A 24 1.20 3.49 3.78
C ARG A 24 1.19 2.81 2.42
N HIS A 25 2.01 3.28 1.49
CA HIS A 25 2.07 2.66 0.16
C HIS A 25 2.58 1.22 0.20
N THR A 26 3.59 0.93 1.02
CA THR A 26 4.14 -0.41 1.22
C THR A 26 3.11 -1.37 1.82
N LEU A 27 2.32 -0.92 2.79
CA LEU A 27 1.23 -1.73 3.37
C LEU A 27 0.21 -2.13 2.30
N LEU A 28 -0.24 -1.17 1.50
CA LEU A 28 -1.25 -1.42 0.47
C LEU A 28 -0.72 -2.34 -0.64
N SER A 29 0.51 -2.11 -1.13
CA SER A 29 1.11 -2.98 -2.15
C SER A 29 1.31 -4.40 -1.61
N HIS A 30 1.76 -4.54 -0.36
CA HIS A 30 1.97 -5.85 0.26
C HIS A 30 0.65 -6.60 0.45
N GLY A 31 -0.39 -5.91 0.92
CA GLY A 31 -1.71 -6.52 1.11
C GLY A 31 -2.35 -6.96 -0.20
N ILE A 32 -2.20 -6.17 -1.27
CA ILE A 32 -2.72 -6.53 -2.60
C ILE A 32 -1.95 -7.73 -3.19
N GLU A 33 -0.62 -7.69 -3.15
CA GLU A 33 0.23 -8.70 -3.78
C GLU A 33 0.21 -10.04 -3.05
N TYR A 34 0.38 -10.01 -1.72
CA TYR A 34 0.67 -11.22 -0.93
C TYR A 34 -0.50 -11.67 -0.06
N GLU A 35 -1.34 -10.75 0.41
CA GLU A 35 -2.49 -11.04 1.28
C GLU A 35 -3.82 -11.13 0.50
N GLY A 36 -3.78 -10.92 -0.83
CA GLY A 36 -4.94 -11.03 -1.71
C GLY A 36 -6.01 -9.96 -1.50
N TRP A 37 -5.65 -8.78 -1.00
CA TRP A 37 -6.61 -7.68 -0.81
C TRP A 37 -7.16 -7.20 -2.14
N SER A 38 -8.48 -7.08 -2.22
CA SER A 38 -9.14 -6.36 -3.30
C SER A 38 -8.89 -4.85 -3.20
N LEU A 39 -8.98 -4.13 -4.32
CA LEU A 39 -8.83 -2.66 -4.34
C LEU A 39 -9.81 -1.93 -3.39
N PRO A 40 -11.08 -2.37 -3.22
CA PRO A 40 -11.97 -1.80 -2.20
C PRO A 40 -11.49 -2.01 -0.77
N GLN A 41 -10.97 -3.20 -0.41
CA GLN A 41 -10.42 -3.47 0.93
C GLN A 41 -9.19 -2.60 1.19
N ALA A 42 -8.28 -2.50 0.21
CA ALA A 42 -7.12 -1.61 0.30
C ALA A 42 -7.54 -0.13 0.48
N ALA A 43 -8.60 0.33 -0.22
CA ALA A 43 -9.14 1.68 -0.04
C ALA A 43 -9.72 1.91 1.36
N GLN A 44 -10.41 0.91 1.92
CA GLN A 44 -10.95 0.96 3.28
C GLN A 44 -9.83 1.05 4.33
N ILE A 45 -8.79 0.22 4.22
CA ILE A 45 -7.62 0.27 5.12
C ILE A 45 -6.88 1.62 5.01
N ALA A 46 -6.79 2.16 3.80
CA ALA A 46 -6.22 3.49 3.57
C ALA A 46 -7.10 4.63 4.11
N GLY A 47 -8.37 4.38 4.46
CA GLY A 47 -9.32 5.43 4.83
C GLY A 47 -9.66 6.37 3.67
N HIS A 48 -9.69 5.86 2.43
CA HIS A 48 -10.16 6.65 1.28
C HIS A 48 -11.69 6.66 1.22
N ALA A 49 -12.26 7.76 0.75
CA ALA A 49 -13.69 7.88 0.46
C ALA A 49 -14.11 7.13 -0.82
N SER A 50 -13.17 6.78 -1.70
CA SER A 50 -13.42 6.04 -2.93
C SER A 50 -12.24 5.14 -3.31
N THR A 51 -12.49 4.21 -4.23
CA THR A 51 -11.47 3.28 -4.75
C THR A 51 -10.58 3.87 -5.83
N ARG A 52 -10.93 5.07 -6.35
CA ARG A 52 -10.28 5.67 -7.53
C ARG A 52 -8.75 5.71 -7.41
N MET A 53 -8.24 6.31 -6.34
CA MET A 53 -6.79 6.43 -6.12
C MET A 53 -6.10 5.07 -6.04
N VAL A 54 -6.73 4.09 -5.37
CA VAL A 54 -6.16 2.74 -5.23
C VAL A 54 -6.16 2.01 -6.57
N ALA A 55 -7.23 2.15 -7.37
CA ALA A 55 -7.29 1.56 -8.70
C ALA A 55 -6.27 2.19 -9.66
N GLU A 56 -6.13 3.52 -9.67
CA GLU A 56 -5.13 4.22 -10.47
C GLU A 56 -3.70 3.85 -10.07
N THR A 57 -3.43 3.67 -8.77
CA THR A 57 -2.07 3.40 -8.27
C THR A 57 -1.71 1.92 -8.36
N TYR A 58 -2.62 1.01 -8.01
CA TYR A 58 -2.33 -0.41 -7.78
C TYR A 58 -3.09 -1.37 -8.71
N GLY A 59 -3.95 -0.88 -9.59
CA GLY A 59 -4.70 -1.74 -10.50
C GLY A 59 -3.82 -2.64 -11.36
N HIS A 60 -2.59 -2.20 -11.67
CA HIS A 60 -1.60 -2.97 -12.41
C HIS A 60 -1.05 -4.20 -11.67
N MET A 61 -1.22 -4.26 -10.34
CA MET A 61 -0.82 -5.40 -9.51
C MET A 61 -1.89 -6.51 -9.48
N ILE A 62 -3.11 -6.21 -9.92
CA ILE A 62 -4.19 -7.20 -9.96
C ILE A 62 -3.93 -8.12 -11.16
N ASN A 63 -3.93 -9.44 -10.89
CA ASN A 63 -3.73 -10.45 -11.93
C ASN A 63 -4.70 -10.25 -13.11
N PRO A 64 -4.19 -10.09 -14.35
CA PRO A 64 -5.05 -9.98 -15.51
C PRO A 64 -5.84 -11.27 -15.72
N PRO A 65 -7.07 -11.18 -16.25
CA PRO A 65 -7.87 -12.38 -16.53
C PRO A 65 -7.11 -13.29 -17.50
N LYS A 66 -7.02 -14.57 -17.14
CA LYS A 66 -6.51 -15.61 -18.05
C LYS A 66 -7.59 -15.90 -19.08
N LEU A 67 -7.31 -15.58 -20.35
CA LEU A 67 -8.19 -15.95 -21.46
C LEU A 67 -7.94 -17.43 -21.81
N PRO A 68 -8.98 -18.19 -22.21
CA PRO A 68 -8.79 -19.54 -22.72
C PRO A 68 -8.00 -19.50 -24.03
N GLU A 69 -6.99 -20.37 -24.15
CA GLU A 69 -6.35 -20.64 -25.44
C GLU A 69 -7.31 -21.48 -26.28
N PHE A 70 -7.74 -20.94 -27.42
CA PHE A 70 -8.57 -21.61 -28.42
C PHE A 70 -7.76 -21.91 -29.68
#